data_AF-A0A7C5JIL5-F1
#
_entry.id   AF-A0A7C5JIL5-F1
#
_cell.length_a   1.000
_cell.length_b   1.000
_cell.length_c   1.000
_cell.angle_alpha   90.00
_cell.angle_beta   90.00
_cell.angle_gamma   90.00
#
_symmetry.space_group_name_H-M   'P 1'
#
loop_
_entity.id
_entity.type
_entity.pdbx_description
1 polymer ?
#
loop_
_entity_poly.entity_id
_entity_poly.type
_entity_poly.pdbx_seq_one_letter_code
_entity_poly.pdbx_strand_id
1 'polypeptide(L)'
;MFIKLILKFAFFLHRSKRYKNTKKLFYNFLQNPDFIYKRYFDSFMIFLILISVVILVYEVEHIVPIWIDDFDIYIITTLFSLEYILRFWVYNDFHTLIVKEYEEAKFINKSFNIWKPIKTILKGKLEYMVSPSAIVDLLAILPAYRPLRVLRIFVLFRVFKLLRYTKSIHQFVEVFATKRFELVTL
;
A
#
# COMPACT_ATOMS: atom_id res chain seq x y z
N MET A 1 -6.02 -23.02 -21.80
CA MET A 1 -4.67 -22.52 -22.19
C MET A 1 -4.10 -21.53 -21.18
N PHE A 2 -4.81 -20.44 -20.85
CA PHE A 2 -4.40 -19.42 -19.86
C PHE A 2 -4.04 -19.96 -18.47
N ILE A 3 -4.83 -20.90 -17.96
CA ILE A 3 -4.62 -21.58 -16.67
C ILE A 3 -3.21 -22.20 -16.54
N LYS A 4 -2.76 -22.92 -17.58
CA LYS A 4 -1.43 -23.55 -17.61
C LYS A 4 -0.31 -22.50 -17.69
N LEU A 5 -0.57 -21.37 -18.34
CA LEU A 5 0.38 -20.25 -18.47
C LEU A 5 0.60 -19.56 -17.11
N ILE A 6 -0.49 -19.29 -16.39
CA ILE A 6 -0.46 -18.70 -15.04
C ILE A 6 0.26 -19.63 -14.07
N LEU A 7 0.01 -20.94 -14.14
CA LEU A 7 0.73 -21.94 -13.35
C LEU A 7 2.22 -21.94 -13.66
N LYS A 8 2.61 -21.99 -14.95
CA LYS A 8 4.03 -21.92 -15.36
C LYS A 8 4.70 -20.66 -14.82
N PHE A 9 4.01 -19.52 -14.89
CA PHE A 9 4.53 -18.24 -14.41
C PHE A 9 4.67 -18.23 -12.88
N ALA A 10 3.69 -18.75 -12.14
CA ALA A 10 3.75 -18.87 -10.68
C ALA A 10 4.91 -19.77 -10.23
N PHE A 11 5.10 -20.92 -10.88
CA PHE A 11 6.22 -21.81 -10.60
C PHE A 11 7.57 -21.20 -10.97
N PHE A 12 7.65 -20.46 -12.08
CA PHE A 12 8.86 -19.74 -12.48
C PHE A 12 9.26 -18.68 -11.43
N LEU A 13 8.31 -17.87 -10.98
CA LEU A 13 8.51 -16.89 -9.91
C LEU A 13 8.89 -17.55 -8.58
N HIS A 14 8.24 -18.67 -8.23
CA HIS A 14 8.55 -19.40 -7.00
C HIS A 14 9.96 -19.99 -7.01
N ARG A 15 10.45 -20.46 -8.16
CA ARG A 15 11.80 -21.04 -8.28
C ARG A 15 12.89 -19.97 -8.35
N SER A 16 12.55 -18.73 -8.71
CA SER A 16 13.51 -17.63 -8.81
C SER A 16 13.93 -17.09 -7.44
N LYS A 17 15.16 -17.41 -7.03
CA LYS A 17 15.78 -16.89 -5.80
C LYS A 17 15.95 -15.37 -5.83
N ARG A 18 16.20 -14.79 -7.02
CA ARG A 18 16.31 -13.34 -7.23
C ARG A 18 15.01 -12.62 -6.91
N TYR A 19 13.87 -13.12 -7.41
CA TYR A 19 12.56 -12.52 -7.16
C TYR A 19 12.17 -12.56 -5.68
N LYS A 20 12.39 -13.70 -5.01
CA LYS A 20 12.15 -13.82 -3.56
C LYS A 20 13.00 -12.84 -2.76
N ASN A 21 14.28 -12.69 -3.10
CA ASN A 21 15.17 -11.76 -2.41
C ASN A 21 14.81 -10.30 -2.65
N THR A 22 14.51 -9.89 -3.89
CA THR A 22 14.10 -8.51 -4.18
C THR A 22 12.79 -8.18 -3.48
N LYS A 23 11.80 -9.08 -3.53
CA LYS A 23 10.54 -8.86 -2.83
C LYS A 23 10.73 -8.79 -1.31
N LYS A 24 11.57 -9.64 -0.73
CA LYS A 24 11.93 -9.58 0.70
C LYS A 24 12.65 -8.27 1.06
N LEU A 25 13.49 -7.75 0.18
CA LEU A 25 14.13 -6.44 0.35
C LEU A 25 13.09 -5.32 0.37
N PHE A 26 12.18 -5.27 -0.60
CA PHE A 26 11.10 -4.26 -0.61
C PHE A 26 10.14 -4.42 0.58
N TYR A 27 9.86 -5.65 1.00
CA TYR A 27 9.13 -5.93 2.23
C TYR A 27 9.82 -5.36 3.45
N ASN A 28 11.12 -5.63 3.60
CA ASN A 28 11.91 -5.11 4.71
C ASN A 28 12.01 -3.58 4.68
N PHE A 29 12.14 -3.00 3.49
CA PHE A 29 12.26 -1.56 3.32
C PHE A 29 10.96 -0.81 3.62
N LEU A 30 9.80 -1.37 3.26
CA LEU A 30 8.49 -0.70 3.37
C LEU A 30 7.71 -1.06 4.64
N GLN A 31 7.74 -2.32 5.08
CA GLN A 31 6.89 -2.84 6.15
C GLN A 31 7.64 -3.18 7.43
N ASN A 32 8.90 -3.65 7.37
CA ASN A 32 9.59 -4.17 8.56
C ASN A 32 10.06 -3.04 9.50
N PRO A 33 9.45 -2.88 10.70
CA PRO A 33 9.78 -1.79 11.63
C PRO A 33 11.18 -1.90 12.24
N ASP A 34 11.79 -3.09 12.23
CA ASP A 34 13.12 -3.34 12.82
C ASP A 34 14.26 -3.01 11.85
N PHE A 35 13.93 -2.64 10.60
CA PHE A 35 14.91 -2.33 9.58
C PHE A 35 15.35 -0.86 9.64
N ILE A 36 16.66 -0.61 9.83
CA ILE A 36 17.22 0.74 9.99
C ILE A 36 16.87 1.66 8.81
N TYR A 37 16.96 1.14 7.57
CA TYR A 37 16.67 1.91 6.36
C TYR A 37 15.20 2.30 6.21
N LYS A 38 14.28 1.57 6.87
CA LYS A 38 12.87 1.94 6.88
C LYS A 38 12.67 3.29 7.58
N ARG A 39 13.37 3.54 8.69
CA ARG A 39 13.25 4.80 9.43
C ARG A 39 13.67 6.01 8.57
N TYR A 40 14.74 5.86 7.78
CA TYR A 40 15.18 6.91 6.86
C TYR A 40 14.16 7.15 5.75
N PHE A 41 13.62 6.08 5.16
CA PHE A 41 12.57 6.19 4.16
C PHE A 41 11.30 6.84 4.70
N ASP A 42 10.85 6.40 5.88
CA ASP A 42 9.67 6.96 6.54
C ASP A 42 9.88 8.45 6.87
N SER A 43 11.08 8.84 7.33
CA SER A 43 11.43 10.24 7.59
C SER A 43 11.45 11.09 6.31
N PHE A 44 12.00 10.54 5.22
CA PHE A 44 11.96 11.18 3.90
C PHE A 44 10.53 11.39 3.41
N MET A 45 9.66 10.40 3.58
CA MET A 45 8.25 10.50 3.20
C MET A 45 7.50 11.54 4.05
N ILE A 46 7.72 11.57 5.36
CA ILE A 46 7.19 12.61 6.25
C ILE A 46 7.64 13.99 5.77
N PHE A 47 8.93 14.14 5.46
CA PHE A 47 9.47 15.42 4.97
C PHE A 47 8.80 15.88 3.67
N LEU A 48 8.58 14.98 2.71
CA LEU A 48 7.82 15.29 1.49
C LEU A 48 6.37 15.70 1.78
N ILE A 49 5.71 15.05 2.74
CA ILE A 49 4.35 15.42 3.15
C ILE A 49 4.36 16.82 3.76
N LEU A 50 5.31 17.13 4.64
CA LEU A 50 5.40 18.45 5.28
C LEU A 50 5.64 19.56 4.26
N ILE A 51 6.60 19.37 3.34
CA ILE A 51 6.84 20.34 2.25
C ILE A 51 5.57 20.58 1.46
N SER A 52 4.90 19.50 1.07
CA SER A 52 3.66 19.58 0.28
C SER A 52 2.55 20.34 1.00
N VAL A 53 2.37 20.08 2.29
CA VAL A 53 1.35 20.77 3.11
C VAL A 53 1.70 22.23 3.28
N VAL A 54 2.98 22.59 3.43
CA VAL A 54 3.42 23.98 3.50
C VAL A 54 3.14 24.70 2.17
N ILE A 55 3.44 24.07 1.03
CA ILE A 55 3.14 24.61 -0.30
C ILE A 55 1.63 24.87 -0.42
N LEU A 56 0.80 23.91 -0.02
CA LEU A 56 -0.66 24.04 -0.06
C LEU A 56 -1.17 25.20 0.81
N VAL A 57 -0.69 25.30 2.05
CA VAL A 57 -1.10 26.40 2.96
C VAL A 57 -0.65 27.75 2.40
N TYR A 58 0.55 27.81 1.84
CA TYR A 58 1.06 29.03 1.20
C TYR A 58 0.26 29.40 -0.06
N GLU A 59 -0.19 28.42 -0.86
CA GLU A 59 -1.05 28.60 -2.05
C GLU A 59 -2.41 29.24 -1.71
N VAL A 60 -2.91 29.10 -0.48
CA VAL A 60 -4.19 29.70 -0.06
C VAL A 60 -4.10 31.21 0.08
N GLU A 61 -2.99 31.71 0.62
CA GLU A 61 -2.79 33.15 0.89
C GLU A 61 -2.02 33.85 -0.24
N HIS A 62 -1.18 33.12 -0.97
CA HIS A 62 -0.27 33.69 -1.98
C HIS A 62 -0.35 32.92 -3.30
N ILE A 63 -0.10 33.63 -4.41
CA ILE A 63 0.04 32.99 -5.72
C ILE A 63 1.38 32.26 -5.74
N VAL A 64 1.35 30.93 -5.70
CA VAL A 64 2.55 30.09 -5.88
C VAL A 64 3.05 30.19 -7.32
N PRO A 65 4.38 30.24 -7.52
CA PRO A 65 4.96 30.04 -8.84
C PRO A 65 4.51 28.69 -9.42
N ILE A 66 4.15 28.70 -10.70
CA ILE A 66 3.66 27.52 -11.45
C ILE A 66 4.60 26.31 -11.29
N TRP A 67 5.91 26.55 -11.21
CA TRP A 67 6.91 25.49 -11.13
C TRP A 67 6.89 24.75 -9.79
N ILE A 68 6.57 25.45 -8.69
CA ILE A 68 6.43 24.84 -7.36
C ILE A 68 5.15 24.01 -7.32
N ASP A 69 4.09 24.52 -7.95
CA ASP A 69 2.82 23.82 -8.04
C ASP A 69 2.94 22.53 -8.87
N ASP A 70 3.54 22.61 -10.06
CA ASP A 70 3.81 21.47 -10.91
C ASP A 70 4.72 20.44 -10.20
N PHE A 71 5.71 20.90 -9.43
CA PHE A 71 6.56 20.02 -8.64
C PHE A 71 5.75 19.21 -7.61
N ASP A 72 4.85 19.85 -6.86
CA ASP A 72 4.01 19.16 -5.88
C ASP A 72 3.05 18.16 -6.57
N ILE A 73 2.36 18.62 -7.61
CA ILE A 73 1.36 17.79 -8.31
C ILE A 73 2.03 16.61 -8.98
N TYR A 74 3.07 16.82 -9.79
CA TYR A 74 3.64 15.75 -10.60
C TYR A 74 4.65 14.92 -9.81
N ILE A 75 5.64 15.53 -9.16
CA ILE A 75 6.74 14.78 -8.55
C ILE A 75 6.29 14.16 -7.22
N ILE A 76 5.74 14.95 -6.29
CA ILE A 76 5.37 14.44 -4.97
C ILE A 76 4.24 13.41 -5.08
N THR A 77 3.21 13.69 -5.88
CA THR A 77 2.11 12.73 -6.07
C THR A 77 2.56 11.46 -6.78
N THR A 78 3.49 11.54 -7.75
CA THR A 78 4.04 10.33 -8.39
C THR A 78 4.83 9.49 -7.40
N LEU A 79 5.68 10.10 -6.57
CA LEU A 79 6.43 9.38 -5.52
C LEU A 79 5.47 8.68 -4.54
N PHE A 80 4.40 9.35 -4.12
CA PHE A 80 3.39 8.75 -3.25
C PHE A 80 2.59 7.64 -3.94
N SER A 81 2.29 7.78 -5.22
CA SER A 81 1.59 6.76 -6.01
C SER A 81 2.45 5.51 -6.19
N LEU A 82 3.74 5.69 -6.51
CA LEU A 82 4.70 4.59 -6.62
C LEU A 82 4.86 3.86 -5.28
N GLU A 83 4.96 4.60 -4.19
CA GLU A 83 5.05 4.02 -2.84
C GLU A 83 3.81 3.17 -2.49
N TYR A 84 2.61 3.66 -2.81
CA TYR A 84 1.38 2.90 -2.64
C TYR A 84 1.36 1.61 -3.47
N ILE A 85 1.72 1.69 -4.75
CA ILE A 85 1.79 0.52 -5.65
C ILE A 85 2.80 -0.50 -5.14
N LEU A 86 3.99 -0.06 -4.73
CA LEU A 86 5.02 -0.94 -4.19
C LEU A 86 4.54 -1.67 -2.94
N ARG A 87 3.84 -0.98 -2.03
CA ARG A 87 3.25 -1.64 -0.84
C ARG A 87 2.15 -2.62 -1.21
N PHE A 88 1.28 -2.28 -2.15
CA PHE A 88 0.26 -3.21 -2.65
C PHE A 88 0.85 -4.46 -3.29
N TRP A 89 2.00 -4.33 -3.96
CA TRP A 89 2.74 -5.45 -4.54
C TRP A 89 3.41 -6.33 -3.48
N VAL A 90 3.99 -5.71 -2.45
CA VAL A 90 4.67 -6.38 -1.35
C VAL A 90 3.70 -7.13 -0.43
N TYR A 91 2.49 -6.60 -0.20
CA TYR A 91 1.56 -7.10 0.81
C TYR A 91 1.15 -8.58 0.64
N ASN A 92 1.08 -9.12 -0.59
CA ASN A 92 0.63 -10.50 -0.80
C ASN A 92 1.49 -11.28 -1.81
N ASP A 93 1.77 -12.54 -1.50
CA ASP A 93 2.52 -13.48 -2.34
C ASP A 93 1.59 -14.35 -3.18
N PHE A 94 1.09 -13.76 -4.28
CA PHE A 94 0.24 -14.45 -5.26
C PHE A 94 0.84 -15.80 -5.73
N HIS A 95 2.16 -15.82 -5.98
CA HIS A 95 2.85 -17.00 -6.48
C HIS A 95 2.91 -18.14 -5.45
N THR A 96 3.16 -17.84 -4.18
CA THR A 96 3.23 -18.84 -3.11
C THR A 96 1.87 -19.46 -2.84
N LEU A 97 0.81 -18.65 -2.88
CA LEU A 97 -0.55 -19.11 -2.58
C LEU A 97 -1.11 -20.01 -3.70
N ILE A 98 -0.78 -19.72 -4.96
CA ILE A 98 -1.15 -20.56 -6.10
C ILE A 98 -0.39 -21.89 -6.11
N VAL A 99 0.91 -21.86 -5.79
CA VAL A 99 1.71 -23.09 -5.72
C VAL A 99 1.20 -24.00 -4.60
N LYS A 100 0.89 -23.44 -3.41
CA LYS A 100 0.35 -24.20 -2.28
C LYS A 100 -0.99 -24.85 -2.60
N GLU A 101 -1.94 -24.11 -3.16
CA GLU A 101 -3.25 -24.66 -3.54
C GLU A 101 -3.14 -25.70 -4.67
N TYR A 102 -2.19 -25.54 -5.59
CA TYR A 102 -1.91 -26.52 -6.64
C TYR A 102 -1.31 -27.81 -6.08
N GLU A 103 -0.38 -27.71 -5.14
CA GLU A 103 0.18 -28.88 -4.43
C GLU A 103 -0.91 -29.61 -3.63
N GLU A 104 -1.74 -28.89 -2.86
CA GLU A 104 -2.85 -29.48 -2.11
C GLU A 104 -3.89 -30.17 -3.03
N ALA A 105 -4.25 -29.55 -4.16
CA ALA A 105 -5.15 -30.17 -5.14
C ALA A 105 -4.56 -31.43 -5.77
N LYS A 106 -3.25 -31.45 -6.02
CA LYS A 106 -2.52 -32.63 -6.50
C LYS A 106 -2.44 -33.74 -5.45
N PHE A 107 -2.26 -33.39 -4.17
CA PHE A 107 -2.29 -34.34 -3.05
C PHE A 107 -3.66 -35.00 -2.88
N ILE A 108 -4.75 -34.24 -3.05
CA ILE A 108 -6.13 -34.71 -2.84
C ILE A 108 -6.74 -35.32 -4.13
N ASN A 109 -5.96 -35.47 -5.21
CA ASN A 109 -6.43 -35.96 -6.53
C ASN A 109 -7.69 -35.21 -7.04
N LYS A 110 -7.82 -33.93 -6.68
CA LYS A 110 -8.96 -33.10 -7.04
C LYS A 110 -8.63 -32.23 -8.24
N SER A 111 -9.64 -31.93 -9.06
CA SER A 111 -9.47 -30.98 -10.18
C SER A 111 -9.08 -29.60 -9.64
N PHE A 112 -7.90 -29.13 -10.04
CA PHE A 112 -7.38 -27.82 -9.65
C PHE A 112 -8.29 -26.72 -10.21
N ASN A 113 -8.83 -25.90 -9.31
CA ASN A 113 -9.68 -24.78 -9.67
C ASN A 113 -9.01 -23.45 -9.32
N ILE A 114 -8.59 -22.69 -10.34
CA ILE A 114 -7.87 -21.41 -10.19
C ILE A 114 -8.72 -20.32 -9.53
N TRP A 115 -10.04 -20.42 -9.64
CA TRP A 115 -10.94 -19.41 -9.08
C TRP A 115 -10.86 -19.32 -7.55
N LYS A 116 -10.59 -20.43 -6.86
CA LYS A 116 -10.47 -20.46 -5.40
C LYS A 116 -9.26 -19.66 -4.89
N PRO A 117 -8.00 -19.91 -5.33
CA PRO A 117 -6.85 -19.13 -4.89
C PRO A 117 -6.94 -17.66 -5.37
N ILE A 118 -7.47 -17.38 -6.56
CA ILE A 118 -7.69 -16.01 -7.02
C ILE A 118 -8.64 -15.27 -6.07
N LYS A 119 -9.78 -15.87 -5.70
CA LYS A 119 -10.74 -15.25 -4.78
C LYS A 119 -10.12 -15.00 -3.40
N THR A 120 -9.33 -15.94 -2.88
CA THR A 120 -8.59 -15.76 -1.62
C THR A 120 -7.61 -14.60 -1.70
N ILE A 121 -6.87 -14.47 -2.80
CA ILE A 121 -5.89 -13.39 -3.00
C ILE A 121 -6.60 -12.04 -3.14
N LEU A 122 -7.69 -12.00 -3.92
CA LEU A 122 -8.47 -10.79 -4.12
C LEU A 122 -9.10 -10.34 -2.80
N LYS A 123 -9.64 -11.26 -2.01
CA LYS A 123 -10.17 -10.98 -0.68
C LYS A 123 -9.09 -10.38 0.24
N GLY A 124 -7.91 -10.99 0.31
CA GLY A 124 -6.80 -10.45 1.11
C GLY A 124 -6.30 -9.08 0.61
N LYS A 125 -6.32 -8.84 -0.71
CA LYS A 125 -5.98 -7.52 -1.28
C LYS A 125 -7.04 -6.47 -0.98
N LEU A 126 -8.32 -6.83 -1.01
CA LEU A 126 -9.42 -5.93 -0.66
C LEU A 126 -9.42 -5.61 0.83
N GLU A 127 -9.18 -6.60 1.70
CA GLU A 127 -8.99 -6.39 3.14
C GLU A 127 -7.85 -5.40 3.41
N TYR A 128 -6.75 -5.49 2.65
CA TYR A 128 -5.69 -4.50 2.73
C TYR A 128 -6.11 -3.11 2.24
N MET A 129 -6.76 -3.01 1.08
CA MET A 129 -7.21 -1.72 0.52
C MET A 129 -8.22 -1.00 1.42
N VAL A 130 -9.05 -1.76 2.13
CA VAL A 130 -10.03 -1.26 3.10
C VAL A 130 -9.40 -1.00 4.47
N SER A 131 -8.14 -1.41 4.68
CA SER A 131 -7.44 -1.07 5.92
C SER A 131 -7.33 0.45 6.07
N PRO A 132 -7.53 1.00 7.28
CA PRO A 132 -7.50 2.46 7.49
C PRO A 132 -6.23 3.11 6.96
N SER A 133 -5.08 2.42 7.09
CA SER A 133 -3.80 2.90 6.60
C SER A 133 -3.69 2.97 5.07
N ALA A 134 -4.33 2.06 4.34
CA ALA A 134 -4.31 2.05 2.87
C ALA A 134 -5.34 3.03 2.30
N ILE A 135 -6.48 3.22 2.96
CA ILE A 135 -7.45 4.25 2.61
C ILE A 135 -6.81 5.63 2.70
N VAL A 136 -6.04 5.88 3.77
CA VAL A 136 -5.30 7.13 3.94
C VAL A 136 -4.33 7.38 2.77
N ASP A 137 -3.59 6.36 2.34
CA ASP A 137 -2.71 6.49 1.16
C ASP A 137 -3.49 6.81 -0.12
N LEU A 138 -4.63 6.14 -0.33
CA LEU A 138 -5.47 6.35 -1.51
C LEU A 138 -6.02 7.78 -1.55
N LEU A 139 -6.51 8.27 -0.41
CA LEU A 139 -6.99 9.64 -0.25
C LEU A 139 -5.87 10.67 -0.48
N ALA A 140 -4.63 10.35 -0.14
CA ALA A 140 -3.48 11.24 -0.35
C ALA A 140 -3.04 11.35 -1.82
N ILE A 141 -3.41 10.39 -2.69
CA ILE A 141 -3.13 10.37 -4.14
C ILE A 141 -4.26 11.02 -4.95
N LEU A 142 -5.48 10.97 -4.42
CA LEU A 142 -6.69 11.58 -4.98
C LEU A 142 -6.56 13.07 -5.40
N PRO A 143 -5.75 13.93 -4.74
CA PRO A 143 -5.61 15.32 -5.11
C PRO A 143 -4.96 15.56 -6.49
N ALA A 144 -4.43 14.52 -7.14
CA ALA A 144 -3.95 14.59 -8.53
C ALA A 144 -5.00 15.15 -9.50
N TYR A 145 -6.29 15.04 -9.18
CA TYR A 145 -7.40 15.50 -10.01
C TYR A 145 -7.81 16.95 -9.70
N ARG A 146 -6.87 17.89 -9.80
CA ARG A 146 -7.08 19.34 -9.65
C ARG A 146 -8.20 20.00 -10.49
N PRO A 147 -8.67 19.49 -11.64
CA PRO A 147 -9.72 20.18 -12.41
C PRO A 147 -11.05 20.35 -11.67
N LEU A 148 -11.31 19.52 -10.65
CA LEU A 148 -12.54 19.52 -9.90
C LEU A 148 -12.39 20.37 -8.63
N ARG A 149 -13.06 21.53 -8.56
CA ARG A 149 -12.99 22.47 -7.42
C ARG A 149 -13.27 21.81 -6.06
N VAL A 150 -14.19 20.85 -6.03
CA VAL A 150 -14.54 20.10 -4.81
C VAL A 150 -13.40 19.20 -4.35
N LEU A 151 -12.56 18.71 -5.27
CA LEU A 151 -11.45 17.82 -4.93
C LEU A 151 -10.29 18.54 -4.23
N ARG A 152 -10.26 19.88 -4.23
CA ARG A 152 -9.20 20.66 -3.55
C ARG A 152 -9.19 20.43 -2.04
N ILE A 153 -10.36 20.21 -1.42
CA ILE A 153 -10.41 19.88 0.01
C ILE A 153 -9.70 18.56 0.30
N PHE A 154 -9.63 17.65 -0.69
CA PHE A 154 -8.97 16.38 -0.51
C PHE A 154 -7.45 16.50 -0.42
N VAL A 155 -6.85 17.62 -0.85
CA VAL A 155 -5.40 17.85 -0.70
C VAL A 155 -5.00 17.83 0.79
N LEU A 156 -5.88 18.29 1.69
CA LEU A 156 -5.67 18.22 3.14
C LEU A 156 -5.56 16.78 3.65
N PHE A 157 -6.16 15.79 2.97
CA PHE A 157 -6.03 14.40 3.40
C PHE A 157 -4.59 13.87 3.33
N ARG A 158 -3.70 14.56 2.60
CA ARG A 158 -2.27 14.24 2.54
C ARG A 158 -1.62 14.30 3.94
N VAL A 159 -2.09 15.17 4.84
CA VAL A 159 -1.65 15.22 6.24
C VAL A 159 -1.93 13.91 6.96
N PHE A 160 -3.07 13.26 6.69
CA PHE A 160 -3.40 12.00 7.34
C PHE A 160 -2.41 10.89 6.99
N LYS A 161 -1.64 11.00 5.91
CA LYS A 161 -0.57 10.06 5.59
C LYS A 161 0.50 10.00 6.70
N LEU A 162 0.66 11.07 7.49
CA LEU A 162 1.49 11.09 8.70
C LEU A 162 1.03 10.08 9.77
N LEU A 163 -0.27 9.79 9.85
CA LEU A 163 -0.83 8.84 10.82
C LEU A 163 -0.23 7.45 10.65
N ARG A 164 0.13 7.09 9.41
CA ARG A 164 0.73 5.81 9.08
C ARG A 164 2.18 5.69 9.53
N TYR A 165 2.95 6.77 9.44
CA TYR A 165 4.35 6.76 9.87
C TYR A 165 4.49 6.81 11.39
N THR A 166 3.38 7.11 12.09
CA THR A 166 3.35 7.12 13.56
C THR A 166 3.10 5.71 14.09
N LYS A 167 4.16 5.05 14.56
CA LYS A 167 4.12 3.68 15.13
C LYS A 167 3.06 3.52 16.23
N SER A 168 2.89 4.54 17.07
CA SER A 168 1.92 4.53 18.17
C SER A 168 0.47 4.43 17.70
N ILE A 169 0.14 4.99 16.54
CA ILE A 169 -1.23 4.93 16.00
C ILE A 169 -1.55 3.51 15.52
N HIS A 170 -0.59 2.82 14.91
CA HIS A 170 -0.76 1.42 14.53
C HIS A 170 -1.03 0.52 15.74
N GLN A 171 -0.25 0.68 16.82
CA GLN A 171 -0.47 -0.05 18.08
C GLN A 171 -1.82 0.30 18.71
N PHE A 172 -2.21 1.57 18.68
CA PHE A 172 -3.51 2.01 19.21
C PHE A 172 -4.68 1.40 18.43
N VAL A 173 -4.63 1.43 17.09
CA VAL A 173 -5.65 0.79 16.22
C VAL A 173 -5.71 -0.71 16.46
N GLU A 174 -4.57 -1.38 16.65
CA GLU A 174 -4.51 -2.81 16.96
C GLU A 174 -5.15 -3.14 18.32
N VAL A 175 -4.89 -2.33 19.34
CA VAL A 175 -5.53 -2.48 20.66
C VAL A 175 -7.04 -2.26 20.54
N PHE A 176 -7.50 -1.23 19.85
CA PHE A 176 -8.93 -1.01 19.60
C PHE A 176 -9.57 -2.16 18.82
N ALA A 177 -8.92 -2.68 17.79
CA ALA A 177 -9.44 -3.79 16.99
C ALA A 177 -9.60 -5.07 17.80
N THR A 178 -8.66 -5.31 18.72
CA THR A 178 -8.67 -6.43 19.68
C THR A 178 -9.71 -6.22 20.78
N LYS A 179 -9.84 -5.01 21.29
CA LYS A 179 -10.70 -4.65 22.44
C LYS A 179 -12.10 -4.15 22.06
N ARG A 180 -12.44 -4.08 20.76
CA ARG A 180 -13.74 -3.59 20.28
C ARG A 180 -14.95 -4.31 20.88
N PHE A 181 -14.80 -5.61 21.16
CA PHE A 181 -15.88 -6.39 21.75
C PHE A 181 -16.08 -6.04 23.24
N GLU A 182 -15.00 -5.76 23.96
CA GLU A 182 -15.07 -5.32 25.36
C GLU A 182 -15.64 -3.91 25.48
N LEU A 183 -15.31 -3.00 24.54
CA LEU A 183 -15.79 -1.61 24.53
C LEU A 183 -17.28 -1.46 24.18
N VAL A 184 -17.86 -2.41 23.45
CA VAL A 184 -19.29 -2.38 23.07
C VAL A 184 -20.17 -3.09 24.12
N THR A 185 -19.57 -3.93 24.96
CA THR A 185 -20.28 -4.70 26.00
C THR A 185 -20.23 -4.00 27.38
N LEU A 186 -19.45 -2.91 27.49
CA LEU A 186 -19.44 -1.96 28.62
C LEU A 186 -20.39 -0.79 28.33
#